data_AF-A0A6M0RJA7-F1
#
_entry.id   AF-A0A6M0RJA7-F1
#
_cell.length_a   1.000
_cell.length_b   1.000
_cell.length_c   1.000
_cell.angle_alpha   90.00
_cell.angle_beta   90.00
_cell.angle_gamma   90.00
#
_symmetry.space_group_name_H-M   'P 1'
#
loop_
_entity.id
_entity.type
_entity.pdbx_description
1 polymer ?
#
loop_
_entity_poly.entity_id
_entity_poly.type
_entity_poly.pdbx_seq_one_letter_code
_entity_poly.pdbx_strand_id
1 'polypeptide(L)'
;MTALLREGKGWRLGWDDDRANFKALVGGEHWAMELTQSEFESLRRIAQQLAATMTSMATELMPDEHITCEQETPQLWMEAEGFHHTYGLRFILLNGRGGEGAWPPNIVPEVLAELDRINVF
;
A
#
# COMPACT_ATOMS: atom_id res chain seq x y z
N MET A 1 -18.18 -12.05 7.84
CA MET A 1 -17.78 -11.06 8.88
C MET A 1 -18.22 -9.71 8.33
N THR A 2 -18.89 -8.83 9.09
CA THR A 2 -19.45 -7.58 8.55
C THR A 2 -18.38 -6.74 7.86
N ALA A 3 -18.72 -6.12 6.72
CA ALA A 3 -17.84 -5.21 6.00
C ALA A 3 -17.17 -4.18 6.91
N LEU A 4 -15.85 -4.07 6.79
CA LEU A 4 -14.97 -3.13 7.49
C LEU A 4 -14.62 -2.00 6.52
N LEU A 5 -14.73 -0.76 6.99
CA LEU A 5 -14.17 0.41 6.32
C LEU A 5 -13.42 1.25 7.34
N ARG A 6 -12.19 1.61 6.99
CA ARG A 6 -11.30 2.48 7.74
C ARG A 6 -10.90 3.65 6.86
N GLU A 7 -10.89 4.84 7.42
CA GLU A 7 -10.57 6.06 6.69
C GLU A 7 -9.82 7.04 7.57
N GLY A 8 -9.00 7.86 6.93
CA GLY A 8 -8.31 8.98 7.54
C GLY A 8 -8.18 10.09 6.50
N LYS A 9 -7.36 11.10 6.81
CA LYS A 9 -7.22 12.25 5.91
C LYS A 9 -6.51 11.82 4.62
N GLY A 10 -7.27 11.69 3.54
CA GLY A 10 -6.75 11.39 2.20
C GLY A 10 -6.46 9.91 1.93
N TRP A 11 -6.97 8.99 2.77
CA TRP A 11 -6.89 7.55 2.52
C TRP A 11 -8.13 6.81 3.01
N ARG A 12 -8.42 5.66 2.39
CA ARG A 12 -9.41 4.70 2.88
C ARG A 12 -8.99 3.27 2.56
N LEU A 13 -9.27 2.35 3.47
CA LEU A 13 -9.02 0.92 3.34
C LEU A 13 -10.25 0.16 3.81
N GLY A 14 -10.73 -0.78 3.00
CA GLY A 14 -11.91 -1.56 3.31
C GLY A 14 -11.72 -3.04 3.03
N TRP A 15 -12.49 -3.86 3.73
CA TRP A 15 -12.54 -5.31 3.56
C TRP A 15 -13.97 -5.81 3.75
N ASP A 16 -14.46 -6.61 2.83
CA ASP A 16 -15.78 -7.24 2.88
C ASP A 16 -15.64 -8.72 2.53
N ASP A 17 -15.74 -9.57 3.55
CA ASP A 17 -15.56 -11.01 3.38
C ASP A 17 -16.76 -11.68 2.70
N ASP A 18 -17.93 -11.03 2.68
CA ASP A 18 -19.14 -11.59 2.06
C ASP A 18 -19.12 -11.43 0.53
N ARG A 19 -18.17 -10.65 -0.01
CA ARG A 19 -17.96 -10.49 -1.46
C ARG A 19 -17.22 -11.68 -2.07
N ALA A 20 -17.65 -12.08 -3.26
CA ALA A 20 -17.10 -13.23 -3.97
C ALA A 20 -15.72 -12.99 -4.63
N ASN A 21 -15.41 -11.76 -5.05
CA ASN A 21 -14.18 -11.48 -5.82
C ASN A 21 -13.41 -10.26 -5.28
N PHE A 22 -13.93 -9.05 -5.51
CA PHE A 22 -13.30 -7.82 -5.07
C PHE A 22 -13.65 -7.52 -3.60
N LYS A 23 -12.95 -8.22 -2.69
CA LYS A 23 -13.15 -8.17 -1.24
C LYS A 23 -12.54 -6.92 -0.60
N ALA A 24 -11.50 -6.35 -1.18
CA ALA A 24 -10.80 -5.20 -0.62
C ALA A 24 -11.16 -3.90 -1.34
N LEU A 25 -11.06 -2.78 -0.62
CA LEU A 25 -11.10 -1.43 -1.16
C LEU A 25 -9.84 -0.70 -0.71
N VAL A 26 -9.12 -0.06 -1.63
CA VAL A 26 -8.03 0.86 -1.31
C VAL A 26 -8.29 2.19 -1.99
N GLY A 27 -7.91 3.30 -1.36
CA GLY A 27 -8.12 4.60 -1.94
C GLY A 27 -7.27 5.71 -1.34
N GLY A 28 -7.11 6.76 -2.13
CA GLY A 28 -6.55 8.04 -1.73
C GLY A 28 -7.64 9.10 -1.56
N GLU A 29 -7.26 10.37 -1.70
CA GLU A 29 -8.18 11.50 -1.52
C GLU A 29 -9.28 11.57 -2.60
N HIS A 30 -8.91 11.30 -3.85
CA HIS A 30 -9.80 11.47 -5.02
C HIS A 30 -9.98 10.19 -5.84
N TRP A 31 -9.48 9.07 -5.36
CA TRP A 31 -9.56 7.79 -6.06
C TRP A 31 -9.81 6.65 -5.07
N ALA A 32 -10.47 5.62 -5.55
CA ALA A 32 -10.58 4.34 -4.86
C ALA A 32 -10.72 3.23 -5.89
N MET A 33 -10.19 2.05 -5.57
CA MET A 33 -10.33 0.86 -6.39
C MET A 33 -10.54 -0.36 -5.52
N GLU A 34 -11.35 -1.28 -6.04
CA GLU A 34 -11.56 -2.56 -5.41
C GLU A 34 -10.47 -3.55 -5.86
N LEU A 35 -9.97 -4.34 -4.92
CA LEU A 35 -8.95 -5.36 -5.13
C LEU A 35 -9.50 -6.74 -4.79
N THR A 36 -9.03 -7.74 -5.51
CA THR A 36 -9.18 -9.14 -5.11
C THR A 36 -8.39 -9.41 -3.83
N GLN A 37 -8.69 -10.53 -3.17
CA GLN A 37 -7.95 -10.95 -1.98
C GLN A 37 -6.44 -11.08 -2.25
N SER A 38 -6.04 -11.70 -3.37
CA SER A 38 -4.64 -11.93 -3.70
C SER A 38 -3.88 -10.63 -4.00
N GLU A 39 -4.55 -9.66 -4.66
CA GLU A 39 -3.99 -8.33 -4.88
C GLU A 39 -3.78 -7.59 -3.56
N PHE A 40 -4.77 -7.63 -2.64
CA PHE A 40 -4.67 -6.97 -1.34
C PHE A 40 -3.60 -7.59 -0.44
N GLU A 41 -3.50 -8.92 -0.40
CA GLU A 41 -2.45 -9.63 0.33
C GLU A 41 -1.06 -9.29 -0.21
N SER A 42 -0.90 -9.23 -1.53
CA SER A 42 0.37 -8.83 -2.14
C SER A 42 0.68 -7.36 -1.83
N LEU A 43 -0.32 -6.48 -1.91
CA LEU A 43 -0.16 -5.03 -1.64
C LEU A 43 0.32 -4.80 -0.21
N ARG A 44 -0.37 -5.41 0.77
CA ARG A 44 0.01 -5.33 2.18
C ARG A 44 1.42 -5.85 2.40
N ARG A 45 1.74 -7.03 1.86
CA ARG A 45 3.06 -7.65 2.05
C ARG A 45 4.19 -6.79 1.48
N ILE A 46 4.06 -6.33 0.24
CA ILE A 46 5.08 -5.52 -0.42
C ILE A 46 5.24 -4.17 0.28
N ALA A 47 4.12 -3.51 0.64
CA ALA A 47 4.18 -2.23 1.33
C ALA A 47 4.97 -2.32 2.66
N GLN A 48 4.76 -3.39 3.44
CA GLN A 48 5.53 -3.63 4.67
C GLN A 48 7.00 -3.97 4.39
N GLN A 49 7.29 -4.75 3.34
CA GLN A 49 8.66 -5.08 2.95
C GLN A 49 9.44 -3.84 2.50
N LEU A 50 8.83 -2.98 1.69
CA LEU A 50 9.42 -1.71 1.29
C LEU A 50 9.62 -0.79 2.49
N ALA A 51 8.63 -0.66 3.39
CA ALA A 51 8.78 0.15 4.60
C ALA A 51 9.92 -0.31 5.51
N ALA A 52 10.05 -1.62 5.73
CA ALA A 52 11.16 -2.21 6.47
C ALA A 52 12.51 -1.95 5.76
N THR A 53 12.52 -2.06 4.43
CA THR A 53 13.70 -1.81 3.60
C THR A 53 14.15 -0.36 3.71
N MET A 54 13.24 0.61 3.51
CA MET A 54 13.48 2.05 3.69
C MET A 54 14.05 2.35 5.09
N THR A 55 13.49 1.75 6.13
CA THR A 55 13.96 1.91 7.52
C THR A 55 15.37 1.35 7.70
N SER A 56 15.66 0.18 7.13
CA SER A 56 16.97 -0.47 7.27
C SER A 56 18.10 0.31 6.58
N MET A 57 17.81 1.01 5.48
CA MET A 57 18.78 1.84 4.78
C MET A 57 19.15 3.12 5.53
N ALA A 58 18.37 3.53 6.53
CA ALA A 58 18.62 4.75 7.30
C ALA A 58 20.02 4.82 7.95
N THR A 59 20.67 3.68 8.20
CA THR A 59 22.01 3.64 8.81
C THR A 59 23.14 3.91 7.81
N GLU A 60 22.90 3.72 6.52
CA GLU A 60 23.91 3.79 5.47
C GLU A 60 23.81 5.06 4.61
N LEU A 61 22.67 5.75 4.68
CA LEU A 61 22.36 6.90 3.83
C LEU A 61 22.70 8.22 4.50
N MET A 62 23.07 9.21 3.68
CA MET A 62 23.06 10.59 4.15
C MET A 62 21.60 11.06 4.35
N PRO A 63 21.31 11.95 5.30
CA PRO A 63 19.94 12.42 5.55
C PRO A 63 19.23 13.03 4.33
N ASP A 64 20.01 13.64 3.41
CA ASP A 64 19.52 14.30 2.20
C ASP A 64 19.50 13.37 0.97
N GLU A 65 19.69 12.06 1.17
CA GLU A 65 19.71 11.10 0.09
C GLU A 65 18.30 10.67 -0.29
N HIS A 66 17.90 11.02 -1.51
CA HIS A 66 16.65 10.61 -2.11
C HIS A 66 16.81 9.23 -2.75
N ILE A 67 15.96 8.29 -2.35
CA ILE A 67 16.03 6.88 -2.73
C ILE A 67 14.72 6.41 -3.35
N THR A 68 14.86 5.44 -4.24
CA THR A 68 13.74 4.72 -4.86
C THR A 68 13.94 3.24 -4.62
N CYS A 69 12.91 2.57 -4.14
CA CYS A 69 12.91 1.13 -3.88
C CYS A 69 11.65 0.51 -4.47
N GLU A 70 11.83 -0.46 -5.34
CA GLU A 70 10.74 -1.12 -6.04
C GLU A 70 10.72 -2.62 -5.74
N GLN A 71 9.51 -3.18 -5.82
CA GLN A 71 9.30 -4.61 -5.75
C GLN A 71 8.12 -5.01 -6.62
N GLU A 72 8.29 -6.13 -7.32
CA GLU A 72 7.28 -6.69 -8.20
C GLU A 72 6.84 -8.09 -7.75
N THR A 73 5.56 -8.38 -7.94
CA THR A 73 4.95 -9.69 -7.81
C THR A 73 4.08 -9.96 -9.03
N PRO A 74 3.61 -11.20 -9.25
CA PRO A 74 2.65 -11.44 -10.31
C PRO A 74 1.38 -10.59 -10.21
N GLN A 75 0.99 -10.14 -9.01
CA GLN A 75 -0.23 -9.35 -8.78
C GLN A 75 -0.03 -7.85 -9.04
N LEU A 76 1.09 -7.29 -8.57
CA LEU A 76 1.36 -5.86 -8.65
C LEU A 76 2.85 -5.53 -8.55
N TRP A 77 3.19 -4.37 -9.10
CA TRP A 77 4.44 -3.65 -8.87
C TRP A 77 4.19 -2.52 -7.87
N MET A 78 5.16 -2.22 -7.00
CA MET A 78 5.10 -1.12 -6.04
C MET A 78 6.45 -0.46 -5.86
N GLU A 79 6.43 0.84 -5.63
CA GLU A 79 7.58 1.71 -5.40
C GLU A 79 7.40 2.54 -4.13
N ALA A 80 8.47 2.63 -3.36
CA ALA A 80 8.68 3.64 -2.34
C ALA A 80 9.70 4.65 -2.86
N GLU A 81 9.33 5.92 -2.89
CA GLU A 81 10.18 7.00 -3.41
C GLU A 81 10.21 8.17 -2.42
N GLY A 82 11.41 8.61 -2.06
CA GLY A 82 11.62 9.75 -1.17
C GLY A 82 12.85 9.58 -0.29
N PHE A 83 12.78 10.11 0.93
CA PHE A 83 13.80 9.91 1.95
C PHE A 83 13.44 8.71 2.82
N HIS A 84 14.42 8.05 3.42
CA HIS A 84 14.20 6.89 4.31
C HIS A 84 13.16 7.14 5.43
N HIS A 85 12.99 8.40 5.86
CA HIS A 85 12.05 8.83 6.90
C HIS A 85 10.76 9.47 6.35
N THR A 86 10.68 9.77 5.05
CA THR A 86 9.53 10.45 4.42
C THR A 86 9.50 10.13 2.94
N TYR A 87 8.63 9.20 2.55
CA TYR A 87 8.52 8.68 1.19
C TYR A 87 7.06 8.42 0.80
N GLY A 88 6.77 8.57 -0.49
CA GLY A 88 5.48 8.18 -1.07
C GLY A 88 5.46 6.68 -1.40
N LEU A 89 4.27 6.15 -1.60
CA LEU A 89 4.07 4.81 -2.15
C LEU A 89 3.25 4.90 -3.44
N ARG A 90 3.70 4.22 -4.49
CA ARG A 90 2.97 4.07 -5.75
C ARG A 90 2.88 2.59 -6.09
N PHE A 91 1.75 2.16 -6.64
CA PHE A 91 1.57 0.77 -7.07
C PHE A 91 0.80 0.68 -8.39
N ILE A 92 1.07 -0.39 -9.12
CA ILE A 92 0.42 -0.73 -10.39
C ILE A 92 -0.05 -2.19 -10.31
N LEU A 93 -1.35 -2.42 -10.47
CA LEU A 93 -1.90 -3.77 -10.61
C LEU A 93 -1.58 -4.32 -12.00
N LEU A 94 -1.05 -5.54 -12.05
CA LEU A 94 -0.55 -6.14 -13.29
C LEU A 94 -1.56 -7.11 -13.95
N ASN A 95 -2.69 -7.36 -13.29
CA ASN A 95 -3.71 -8.31 -13.75
C ASN A 95 -5.10 -7.68 -13.84
N GLY A 96 -6.00 -8.41 -14.53
CA GLY A 96 -7.42 -8.05 -14.61
C GLY A 96 -7.63 -6.72 -15.34
N ARG A 97 -8.42 -5.82 -14.72
CA ARG A 97 -8.68 -4.48 -15.28
C ARG A 97 -7.44 -3.57 -15.22
N GLY A 98 -6.44 -3.91 -14.40
CA GLY A 98 -5.35 -3.01 -14.04
C GLY A 98 -5.82 -1.84 -13.20
N GLY A 99 -4.85 -1.05 -12.74
CA GLY A 99 -5.10 0.15 -11.93
C GLY A 99 -3.79 0.67 -11.35
N GLU A 100 -3.68 1.99 -11.23
CA GLU A 100 -2.55 2.65 -10.57
C GLU A 100 -3.09 3.48 -9.41
N GLY A 101 -2.37 3.43 -8.29
CA GLY A 101 -2.68 4.20 -7.10
C GLY A 101 -1.41 4.73 -6.45
N ALA A 102 -1.54 5.86 -5.77
CA ALA A 102 -0.42 6.47 -5.05
C ALA A 102 -0.90 7.14 -3.76
N TRP A 103 -0.07 7.05 -2.73
CA TRP A 103 -0.21 7.77 -1.47
C TRP A 103 0.99 8.70 -1.25
N PRO A 104 0.75 9.99 -0.95
CA PRO A 104 1.81 10.93 -0.67
C PRO A 104 2.48 10.65 0.68
N PRO A 105 3.72 11.15 0.90
CA PRO A 105 4.51 10.81 2.09
C PRO A 105 3.84 11.04 3.44
N ASN A 106 3.02 12.09 3.55
CA ASN A 106 2.31 12.42 4.79
C ASN A 106 1.17 11.44 5.14
N ILE A 107 0.79 10.56 4.21
CA ILE A 107 -0.31 9.60 4.36
C ILE A 107 0.22 8.16 4.54
N VAL A 108 1.38 7.86 3.97
CA VAL A 108 1.99 6.53 3.98
C VAL A 108 2.07 5.90 5.38
N PRO A 109 2.47 6.59 6.47
CA PRO A 109 2.54 6.00 7.80
C PRO A 109 1.19 5.45 8.31
N GLU A 110 0.10 6.20 8.10
CA GLU A 110 -1.25 5.76 8.50
C GLU A 110 -1.73 4.59 7.65
N VAL A 111 -1.49 4.65 6.33
CA VAL A 111 -1.84 3.55 5.41
C VAL A 111 -1.12 2.27 5.79
N LEU A 112 0.19 2.32 6.06
CA LEU A 112 0.97 1.15 6.49
C LEU A 112 0.44 0.55 7.78
N ALA A 113 0.13 1.39 8.78
CA ALA A 113 -0.40 0.93 10.05
C ALA A 113 -1.77 0.24 9.88
N GLU A 114 -2.63 0.76 9.02
CA GLU A 114 -3.97 0.22 8.83
C GLU A 114 -4.01 -0.99 7.88
N LEU A 115 -3.10 -1.06 6.89
CA LEU A 115 -2.87 -2.27 6.11
C LEU A 115 -2.47 -3.45 7.01
N ASP A 116 -1.63 -3.21 8.02
CA ASP A 116 -1.21 -4.27 8.96
C ASP A 116 -2.35 -4.71 9.90
N ARG A 117 -3.25 -3.78 10.25
CA ARG A 117 -4.43 -4.05 11.12
C ARG A 117 -5.54 -4.82 10.41
N ILE A 118 -5.65 -4.70 9.09
CA ILE A 118 -6.58 -5.51 8.29
C ILE A 118 -5.94 -6.88 8.10
N ASN A 119 -6.06 -7.71 9.13
CA ASN A 119 -5.61 -9.08 9.08
C ASN A 119 -6.65 -9.93 8.36
N VAL A 120 -6.27 -10.53 7.23
CA VAL A 120 -7.17 -11.33 6.37
C VAL A 120 -7.24 -12.78 6.85
N PHE A 121 -6.92 -13.06 8.12
CA PHE A 121 -6.89 -14.40 8.71
C PHE A 121 -7.47 -14.40 10.13
#